data_AF-A0A9R1PMG3-F1
#
_entry.id   AF-A0A9R1PMG3-F1
#
_cell.length_a   1.000
_cell.length_b   1.000
_cell.length_c   1.000
_cell.angle_alpha   90.00
_cell.angle_beta   90.00
_cell.angle_gamma   90.00
#
_symmetry.space_group_name_H-M   'P 1'
#
loop_
_entity.id
_entity.type
_entity.pdbx_description
1 polymer ?
#
loop_
_entity_poly.entity_id
_entity_poly.type
_entity_poly.pdbx_seq_one_letter_code
_entity_poly.pdbx_strand_id
1 'polypeptide(L)'
;MFKDGSARLWAFIFAVYWVSFVTYFILWRSYKHVSNLRAAARSTSDVKPEEFAMLVRDVPVPPPNQTIKDSVDSYFRALHPDTFYKAMVVTDITKADKIFQEIEGHKHKIAHAEAVYAESKIANRPEGTRPTHRTGFLGLIGKKVDTLEYCNEKIKELLPKLEDEQKSTLSEKQQRAAFVFFNSRAAAASASQTLHAQMFDEWTVTEAPEPRAVIWTNLPRKIYDRQTRQTVVYLIVFVTVVFYMIPITAISAVTTLEQLRKKLPFLKVVVDQPLLKTVLQAYLPQIALIVFLALLPTLLVFLSKSEGIPSQSHVVRASSGKYFYFIVFNVFIGYAIGSSLFSALQKVIENPTGIVTTLGSRLPGNATFFLTFVALKFFVGYGLELSRLVPLIIFHLKRKYLCKTEDEVRAAWAPGDLGYNTRVPNDLLIVTLVMCYSVIAPLILPFGVAYFALGWLIAKNQVLRVYVPIYESNGRMWPHMHTRIIAALMIYQATMLGIIGLKRFYYSTILAPLLAISLIFAYTCHTRFYPAFAKTPLEVASQQLKETPNMSTIYTAYIPACLKPEKLEDVEVFEDAQSRTTSRAPSF
;
A
#
# COMPACT_ATOMS: atom_id res chain seq x y z
N MET A 1 37.53 -2.74 23.41
CA MET A 1 36.75 -2.67 24.67
C MET A 1 37.20 -1.43 25.44
N PHE A 2 36.34 -0.42 25.61
CA PHE A 2 36.73 0.88 26.20
C PHE A 2 36.95 0.76 27.72
N LYS A 3 38.04 1.36 28.22
CA LYS A 3 38.29 1.55 29.67
C LYS A 3 37.24 2.51 30.23
N ASP A 4 36.74 2.20 31.43
CA ASP A 4 35.78 3.04 32.14
C ASP A 4 36.38 4.42 32.43
N GLY A 5 35.58 5.49 32.30
CA GLY A 5 36.03 6.87 32.59
C GLY A 5 37.04 7.49 31.60
N SER A 6 37.30 6.89 30.44
CA SER A 6 38.28 7.43 29.48
C SER A 6 37.82 8.76 28.84
N ALA A 7 38.74 9.73 28.73
CA ALA A 7 38.53 10.98 28.01
C ALA A 7 38.13 10.80 26.53
N ARG A 8 38.40 9.62 25.94
CA ARG A 8 37.97 9.28 24.57
C ARG A 8 36.45 9.30 24.40
N LEU A 9 35.67 9.12 25.47
CA LEU A 9 34.20 9.17 25.44
C LEU A 9 33.66 10.54 25.04
N TRP A 10 34.42 11.63 25.24
CA TRP A 10 34.04 12.95 24.75
C TRP A 10 33.93 13.01 23.22
N ALA A 11 34.82 12.30 22.50
CA ALA A 11 34.75 12.23 21.05
C ALA A 11 33.46 11.53 20.57
N PHE A 12 32.99 10.52 21.30
CA PHE A 12 31.73 9.83 21.00
C PHE A 12 30.53 10.74 21.26
N ILE A 13 30.51 11.47 22.39
CA ILE A 13 29.45 12.45 22.67
C ILE A 13 29.41 13.51 21.57
N PHE A 14 30.56 14.08 21.20
CA PHE A 14 30.66 15.05 20.11
C PHE A 14 30.15 14.46 18.78
N ALA A 15 30.53 13.23 18.44
CA ALA A 15 30.04 12.56 17.25
C ALA A 15 28.52 12.36 17.26
N VAL A 16 27.92 12.04 18.40
CA VAL A 16 26.46 11.88 18.53
C VAL A 16 25.72 13.20 18.30
N TYR A 17 26.25 14.29 18.86
CA TYR A 17 25.74 15.64 18.60
C TYR A 17 25.90 16.04 17.13
N TRP A 18 27.07 15.81 16.54
CA TRP A 18 27.34 16.10 15.14
C TRP A 18 26.39 15.37 14.19
N VAL A 19 26.26 14.04 14.34
CA VAL A 19 25.36 13.22 13.51
C VAL A 19 23.91 13.71 13.65
N SER A 20 23.47 14.03 14.87
CA SER A 20 22.11 14.51 15.10
C SER A 20 21.87 15.87 14.46
N PHE A 21 22.80 16.81 14.64
CA PHE A 21 22.72 18.15 14.07
C PHE A 21 22.69 18.12 12.53
N VAL A 22 23.60 17.37 11.91
CA VAL A 22 23.64 17.20 10.45
C VAL A 22 22.34 16.54 9.95
N THR A 23 21.82 15.56 10.68
CA THR A 23 20.53 14.92 10.33
C THR A 23 19.38 15.92 10.37
N TYR A 24 19.28 16.77 11.41
CA TYR A 24 18.25 17.82 11.46
C TYR A 24 18.39 18.81 10.29
N PHE A 25 19.61 19.27 10.00
CA PHE A 25 19.88 20.22 8.94
C PHE A 25 19.49 19.66 7.56
N ILE A 26 19.90 18.42 7.26
CA ILE A 26 19.58 17.74 6.01
C ILE A 26 18.07 17.51 5.92
N LEU A 27 17.45 16.96 6.97
CA LEU A 27 15.99 16.70 6.97
C LEU A 27 15.20 17.98 6.77
N TRP A 28 15.59 19.08 7.42
CA TRP A 28 14.95 20.38 7.23
C TRP A 28 15.06 20.88 5.79
N ARG A 29 16.27 20.84 5.21
CA ARG A 29 16.52 21.27 3.83
C ARG A 29 15.78 20.39 2.82
N SER A 30 15.80 19.08 3.02
CA SER A 30 15.09 18.12 2.17
C SER A 30 13.58 18.27 2.28
N TYR A 31 13.04 18.51 3.48
CA TYR A 31 11.60 18.76 3.64
C TYR A 31 11.19 20.02 2.90
N LYS A 32 11.93 21.13 3.06
CA LYS A 32 11.66 22.36 2.30
C LYS A 32 11.74 22.11 0.78
N HIS A 33 12.75 21.38 0.32
CA HIS A 33 12.91 21.06 -1.10
C HIS A 33 11.74 20.22 -1.65
N VAL A 34 11.36 19.14 -0.97
CA VAL A 34 10.24 18.28 -1.39
C VAL A 34 8.91 19.03 -1.31
N SER A 35 8.73 19.90 -0.32
CA SER A 35 7.55 20.77 -0.23
C SER A 35 7.46 21.70 -1.44
N ASN A 36 8.57 22.28 -1.88
CA ASN A 36 8.61 23.13 -3.07
C ASN A 36 8.35 22.33 -4.36
N LEU A 37 8.91 21.12 -4.49
CA LEU A 37 8.64 20.24 -5.62
C LEU A 37 7.16 19.85 -5.70
N ARG A 38 6.54 19.55 -4.54
CA ARG A 38 5.10 19.26 -4.46
C ARG A 38 4.27 20.48 -4.85
N ALA A 39 4.64 21.67 -4.38
CA ALA A 39 3.96 22.91 -4.76
C ALA A 39 4.04 23.15 -6.28
N ALA A 40 5.23 22.98 -6.88
CA ALA A 40 5.44 23.10 -8.31
C ALA A 40 4.65 22.05 -9.13
N ALA A 41 4.58 20.81 -8.65
CA ALA A 41 3.81 19.73 -9.28
C ALA A 41 2.29 19.93 -9.18
N ARG A 42 1.82 20.68 -8.18
CA ARG A 42 0.41 21.05 -8.01
C ARG A 42 0.03 22.33 -8.77
N SER A 43 0.98 23.22 -9.02
CA SER A 43 0.78 24.40 -9.87
C SER A 43 0.80 24.11 -11.36
N THR A 44 0.92 22.84 -11.77
CA THR A 44 0.77 22.44 -13.17
C THR A 44 -0.64 22.79 -13.64
N SER A 45 -0.75 23.40 -14.81
CA SER A 45 -2.00 23.92 -15.38
C SER A 45 -2.86 22.87 -16.09
N ASP A 46 -2.52 21.58 -15.91
CA ASP A 46 -3.24 20.46 -16.50
C ASP A 46 -4.50 20.15 -15.69
N VAL A 47 -5.59 19.83 -16.37
CA VAL A 47 -6.89 19.54 -15.74
C VAL A 47 -6.86 18.13 -15.14
N LYS A 48 -7.01 18.05 -13.82
CA LYS A 48 -7.06 16.78 -13.07
C LYS A 48 -8.44 16.62 -12.41
N PRO A 49 -9.17 15.51 -12.64
CA PRO A 49 -10.53 15.32 -12.09
C PRO A 49 -10.60 15.47 -10.56
N GLU A 50 -9.59 15.00 -9.85
CA GLU A 50 -9.53 15.05 -8.39
C GLU A 50 -9.41 16.46 -7.79
N GLU A 51 -9.07 17.47 -8.59
CA GLU A 51 -8.99 18.86 -8.12
C GLU A 51 -10.35 19.58 -8.11
N PHE A 52 -11.35 19.01 -8.77
CA PHE A 52 -12.72 19.52 -8.85
C PHE A 52 -13.71 18.71 -8.02
N ALA A 53 -13.25 17.62 -7.42
CA ALA A 53 -14.07 16.66 -6.70
C ALA A 53 -13.75 16.64 -5.21
N MET A 54 -14.79 16.50 -4.41
CA MET A 54 -14.69 16.23 -2.98
C MET A 54 -15.36 14.89 -2.67
N LEU A 55 -14.74 14.09 -1.80
CA LEU A 55 -15.36 12.90 -1.25
C LEU A 55 -16.10 13.25 0.04
N VAL A 56 -17.40 13.03 0.04
CA VAL A 56 -18.31 13.16 1.17
C VAL A 56 -18.68 11.77 1.68
N ARG A 57 -18.60 11.57 3.00
CA ARG A 57 -18.98 10.33 3.69
C ARG A 57 -19.90 10.66 4.87
N ASP A 58 -20.51 9.64 5.45
CA ASP A 58 -21.43 9.79 6.59
C ASP A 58 -22.61 10.73 6.28
N VAL A 59 -23.20 10.56 5.09
CA VAL A 59 -24.43 11.28 4.71
C VAL A 59 -25.57 10.89 5.65
N PRO A 60 -26.31 11.86 6.24
CA PRO A 60 -27.44 11.58 7.14
C PRO A 60 -28.57 10.85 6.41
N VAL A 61 -29.51 10.30 7.17
CA VAL A 61 -30.67 9.63 6.58
C VAL A 61 -31.58 10.69 5.97
N PRO A 62 -31.88 10.63 4.65
CA PRO A 62 -32.79 11.60 4.05
C PRO A 62 -34.21 11.42 4.61
N PRO A 63 -35.04 12.47 4.57
CA PRO A 63 -36.47 12.36 4.85
C PRO A 63 -37.14 11.32 3.93
N PRO A 64 -38.25 10.69 4.35
CA PRO A 64 -38.88 9.59 3.60
C PRO A 64 -39.33 9.96 2.17
N ASN A 65 -39.47 11.26 1.88
CA ASN A 65 -39.93 11.77 0.58
C ASN A 65 -38.78 12.13 -0.37
N GLN A 66 -37.51 11.99 0.03
CA GLN A 66 -36.36 12.46 -0.73
C GLN A 66 -35.31 11.36 -0.92
N THR A 67 -34.69 11.31 -2.10
CA THR A 67 -33.59 10.37 -2.39
C THR A 67 -32.29 10.85 -1.72
N ILE A 68 -31.31 9.95 -1.53
CA ILE A 68 -30.00 10.36 -0.98
C ILE A 68 -29.36 11.39 -1.92
N LYS A 69 -29.47 11.19 -3.23
CA LYS A 69 -28.96 12.12 -4.24
C LYS A 69 -29.57 13.50 -4.11
N ASP A 70 -30.90 13.59 -4.05
CA ASP A 70 -31.58 14.88 -3.92
C ASP A 70 -31.23 15.58 -2.61
N SER A 71 -31.04 14.83 -1.52
CA SER A 71 -30.62 15.36 -0.22
C SER A 71 -29.20 15.96 -0.30
N VAL A 72 -28.27 15.26 -0.93
CA VAL A 72 -26.89 15.75 -1.14
C VAL A 72 -26.88 16.97 -2.07
N ASP A 73 -27.60 16.91 -3.19
CA ASP A 73 -27.67 18.01 -4.15
C ASP A 73 -28.30 19.25 -3.52
N SER A 74 -29.42 19.12 -2.82
CA SER A 74 -30.08 20.25 -2.14
C SER A 74 -29.22 20.85 -1.04
N TYR A 75 -28.52 20.04 -0.25
CA TYR A 75 -27.63 20.48 0.81
C TYR A 75 -26.44 21.29 0.26
N PHE A 76 -25.69 20.75 -0.69
CA PHE A 76 -24.52 21.42 -1.23
C PHE A 76 -24.86 22.58 -2.17
N ARG A 77 -26.01 22.54 -2.86
CA ARG A 77 -26.50 23.69 -3.63
C ARG A 77 -26.90 24.85 -2.73
N ALA A 78 -27.45 24.58 -1.54
CA ALA A 78 -27.75 25.63 -0.56
C ALA A 78 -26.47 26.27 0.03
N LEU A 79 -25.42 25.47 0.27
CA LEU A 79 -24.15 25.95 0.81
C LEU A 79 -23.24 26.63 -0.24
N HIS A 80 -23.30 26.19 -1.49
CA HIS A 80 -22.39 26.59 -2.55
C HIS A 80 -23.12 26.90 -3.88
N PRO A 81 -24.04 27.89 -3.91
CA PRO A 81 -24.99 28.09 -5.02
C PRO A 81 -24.35 28.27 -6.39
N ASP A 82 -23.27 29.06 -6.50
CA ASP A 82 -22.66 29.41 -7.80
C ASP A 82 -21.59 28.41 -8.25
N THR A 83 -21.01 27.67 -7.31
CA THR A 83 -19.84 26.82 -7.56
C THR A 83 -20.16 25.34 -7.62
N PHE A 84 -21.29 24.93 -7.02
CA PHE A 84 -21.73 23.55 -7.04
C PHE A 84 -22.15 23.15 -8.46
N TYR A 85 -21.57 22.04 -8.95
CA TYR A 85 -21.95 21.46 -10.24
C TYR A 85 -22.99 20.36 -10.03
N LYS A 86 -22.57 19.26 -9.37
CA LYS A 86 -23.36 18.04 -9.24
C LYS A 86 -22.81 17.13 -8.14
N ALA A 87 -23.66 16.29 -7.54
CA ALA A 87 -23.21 15.16 -6.75
C ALA A 87 -23.42 13.81 -7.47
N MET A 88 -22.50 12.88 -7.23
CA MET A 88 -22.60 11.48 -7.62
C MET A 88 -22.67 10.63 -6.36
N VAL A 89 -23.80 10.00 -6.13
CA VAL A 89 -23.95 9.09 -4.99
C VAL A 89 -23.21 7.79 -5.26
N VAL A 90 -22.47 7.31 -4.26
CA VAL A 90 -21.78 6.03 -4.31
C VAL A 90 -22.81 4.92 -4.19
N THR A 91 -22.73 3.90 -5.06
CA THR A 91 -23.62 2.75 -5.06
C THR A 91 -22.88 1.46 -4.75
N ASP A 92 -23.59 0.44 -4.26
CA ASP A 92 -22.99 -0.88 -4.04
C ASP A 92 -22.77 -1.62 -5.37
N ILE A 93 -21.60 -1.41 -5.96
CA ILE A 93 -21.20 -2.03 -7.22
C ILE A 93 -20.71 -3.47 -7.09
N THR A 94 -20.64 -4.06 -5.89
CA THR A 94 -19.93 -5.33 -5.68
C THR A 94 -20.48 -6.50 -6.50
N LYS A 95 -21.79 -6.54 -6.74
CA LYS A 95 -22.42 -7.57 -7.58
C LYS A 95 -22.20 -7.29 -9.07
N ALA A 96 -22.46 -6.06 -9.51
CA ALA A 96 -22.27 -5.64 -10.89
C ALA A 96 -20.81 -5.78 -11.34
N ASP A 97 -19.86 -5.42 -10.49
CA ASP A 97 -18.42 -5.56 -10.74
C ASP A 97 -17.99 -7.03 -10.87
N LYS A 98 -18.57 -7.95 -10.08
CA LYS A 98 -18.32 -9.40 -10.23
C LYS A 98 -18.81 -9.91 -11.59
N ILE A 99 -20.04 -9.57 -11.98
CA ILE A 99 -20.61 -9.97 -13.27
C ILE A 99 -19.78 -9.38 -14.43
N PHE A 100 -19.41 -8.10 -14.31
CA PHE A 100 -18.56 -7.42 -15.29
C PHE A 100 -17.18 -8.10 -15.43
N GLN A 101 -16.53 -8.45 -14.32
CA GLN A 101 -15.26 -9.19 -14.33
C GLN A 101 -15.41 -10.59 -14.92
N GLU A 102 -16.53 -11.26 -14.71
CA GLU A 102 -16.83 -12.55 -15.35
C GLU A 102 -16.97 -12.39 -16.87
N ILE A 103 -17.69 -11.36 -17.34
CA ILE A 103 -17.84 -11.05 -18.77
C ILE A 103 -16.48 -10.74 -19.41
N GLU A 104 -15.66 -9.87 -18.80
CA GLU A 104 -14.31 -9.59 -19.28
C GLU A 104 -13.43 -10.85 -19.28
N GLY A 105 -13.53 -11.69 -18.24
CA GLY A 105 -12.86 -12.98 -18.18
C GLY A 105 -13.28 -13.93 -19.31
N HIS A 106 -14.55 -13.93 -19.72
CA HIS A 106 -15.03 -14.68 -20.87
C HIS A 106 -14.57 -14.09 -22.20
N LYS A 107 -14.56 -12.75 -22.36
CA LYS A 107 -14.01 -12.08 -23.56
C LYS A 107 -12.54 -12.41 -23.77
N HIS A 108 -11.74 -12.38 -22.70
CA HIS A 108 -10.34 -12.79 -22.76
C HIS A 108 -10.17 -14.26 -23.18
N LYS A 109 -11.01 -15.17 -22.66
CA LYS A 109 -11.00 -16.58 -23.07
C LYS A 109 -11.38 -16.77 -24.55
N ILE A 110 -12.30 -15.97 -25.08
CA ILE A 110 -12.66 -16.00 -26.50
C ILE A 110 -11.48 -15.57 -27.35
N ALA A 111 -10.86 -14.42 -27.06
CA ALA A 111 -9.69 -13.94 -27.79
C ALA A 111 -8.55 -14.98 -27.78
N HIS A 112 -8.31 -15.62 -26.62
CA HIS A 112 -7.37 -16.72 -26.50
C HIS A 112 -7.72 -17.91 -27.40
N ALA A 113 -8.97 -18.36 -27.34
CA ALA A 113 -9.47 -19.48 -28.12
C ALA A 113 -9.41 -19.21 -29.64
N GLU A 114 -9.72 -17.98 -30.07
CA GLU A 114 -9.60 -17.55 -31.46
C GLU A 114 -8.14 -17.58 -31.95
N ALA A 115 -7.20 -17.11 -31.14
CA ALA A 115 -5.78 -17.18 -31.46
C ALA A 115 -5.29 -18.63 -31.59
N VAL A 116 -5.69 -19.51 -30.67
CA VAL A 116 -5.36 -20.94 -30.73
C VAL A 116 -5.99 -21.60 -31.97
N TYR A 117 -7.23 -21.24 -32.32
CA TYR A 117 -7.89 -21.74 -33.52
C TYR A 117 -7.16 -21.28 -34.79
N ALA A 118 -6.75 -20.01 -34.86
CA ALA A 118 -5.96 -19.46 -35.95
C ALA A 118 -4.60 -20.16 -36.10
N GLU A 119 -3.86 -20.37 -35.00
CA GLU A 119 -2.60 -21.14 -35.00
C GLU A 119 -2.82 -22.58 -35.51
N SER A 120 -3.94 -23.22 -35.12
CA SER A 120 -4.24 -24.60 -35.51
C SER A 120 -4.47 -24.77 -37.03
N LYS A 121 -5.05 -23.77 -37.69
CA LYS A 121 -5.25 -23.73 -39.15
C LYS A 121 -3.92 -23.68 -39.90
N ILE A 122 -2.95 -22.93 -39.34
CA ILE A 122 -1.63 -22.75 -39.95
C ILE A 122 -0.77 -24.01 -39.75
N ALA A 123 -0.85 -24.65 -38.58
CA ALA A 123 0.06 -25.73 -38.20
C ALA A 123 -0.34 -27.12 -38.68
N ASN A 124 -1.64 -27.49 -38.70
CA ASN A 124 -1.99 -28.93 -38.74
C ASN A 124 -3.30 -29.36 -39.44
N ARG A 125 -4.09 -28.49 -40.10
CA ARG A 125 -5.20 -28.89 -41.02
C ARG A 125 -5.90 -27.64 -41.60
N PRO A 126 -6.32 -27.62 -42.88
CA PRO A 126 -7.02 -26.47 -43.49
C PRO A 126 -8.39 -26.16 -42.83
N GLU A 127 -9.02 -27.13 -42.17
CA GLU A 127 -10.31 -26.93 -41.46
C GLU A 127 -10.16 -26.31 -40.04
N GLY A 128 -8.97 -26.40 -39.43
CA GLY A 128 -8.69 -25.92 -38.07
C GLY A 128 -9.35 -26.77 -36.96
N THR A 129 -8.76 -26.83 -35.77
CA THR A 129 -9.33 -27.57 -34.63
C THR A 129 -9.92 -26.61 -33.62
N ARG A 130 -11.23 -26.66 -33.38
CA ARG A 130 -11.86 -25.76 -32.39
C ARG A 130 -11.45 -26.12 -30.96
N PRO A 131 -11.03 -25.14 -30.14
CA PRO A 131 -10.59 -25.38 -28.77
C PRO A 131 -11.77 -25.75 -27.86
N THR A 132 -11.61 -26.86 -27.14
CA THR A 132 -12.62 -27.40 -26.22
C THR A 132 -12.10 -27.40 -24.79
N HIS A 133 -12.95 -27.11 -23.82
CA HIS A 133 -12.64 -27.24 -22.39
C HIS A 133 -13.73 -28.02 -21.66
N ARG A 134 -13.47 -28.41 -20.41
CA ARG A 134 -14.50 -29.04 -19.54
C ARG A 134 -15.02 -28.02 -18.54
N THR A 135 -16.32 -28.10 -18.24
CA THR A 135 -17.03 -27.10 -17.44
C THR A 135 -16.75 -27.16 -15.92
N GLY A 136 -16.19 -28.25 -15.40
CA GLY A 136 -15.98 -28.44 -13.96
C GLY A 136 -14.64 -27.94 -13.43
N PHE A 137 -14.36 -28.27 -12.16
CA PHE A 137 -13.23 -27.75 -11.41
C PHE A 137 -11.89 -27.96 -12.15
N LEU A 138 -11.17 -26.85 -12.37
CA LEU A 138 -9.87 -26.80 -13.06
C LEU A 138 -9.87 -27.42 -14.48
N GLY A 139 -11.04 -27.58 -15.12
CA GLY A 139 -11.15 -28.19 -16.45
C GLY A 139 -10.94 -29.70 -16.48
N LEU A 140 -10.94 -30.39 -15.34
CA LEU A 140 -10.69 -31.83 -15.24
C LEU A 140 -11.98 -32.66 -15.25
N ILE A 141 -13.05 -32.11 -14.67
CA ILE A 141 -14.34 -32.77 -14.45
C ILE A 141 -15.40 -32.07 -15.31
N GLY A 142 -16.43 -32.79 -15.77
CA GLY A 142 -17.58 -32.19 -16.47
C GLY A 142 -17.62 -32.45 -17.99
N LYS A 143 -18.67 -31.91 -18.63
CA LYS A 143 -18.92 -32.08 -20.08
C LYS A 143 -17.89 -31.30 -20.89
N LYS A 144 -17.43 -31.89 -21.99
CA LYS A 144 -16.52 -31.26 -22.95
C LYS A 144 -17.36 -30.35 -23.86
N VAL A 145 -17.09 -29.05 -23.84
CA VAL A 145 -17.82 -28.03 -24.59
C VAL A 145 -16.87 -27.23 -25.47
N ASP A 146 -17.38 -26.71 -26.60
CA ASP A 146 -16.65 -25.74 -27.41
C ASP A 146 -16.50 -24.44 -26.59
N THR A 147 -15.28 -23.94 -26.50
CA THR A 147 -14.94 -22.79 -25.66
C THR A 147 -15.53 -21.50 -26.24
N LEU A 148 -15.58 -21.38 -27.56
CA LEU A 148 -16.11 -20.18 -28.23
C LEU A 148 -17.62 -20.09 -28.06
N GLU A 149 -18.34 -21.18 -28.35
CA GLU A 149 -19.80 -21.23 -28.22
C GLU A 149 -20.21 -21.07 -26.76
N TYR A 150 -19.58 -21.80 -25.84
CA TYR A 150 -19.89 -21.70 -24.42
C TYR A 150 -19.64 -20.29 -23.85
N CYS A 151 -18.50 -19.65 -24.16
CA CYS A 151 -18.24 -18.30 -23.66
C CYS A 151 -19.17 -17.27 -24.30
N ASN A 152 -19.52 -17.40 -25.59
CA ASN A 152 -20.49 -16.52 -26.24
C ASN A 152 -21.90 -16.67 -25.65
N GLU A 153 -22.36 -17.89 -25.40
CA GLU A 153 -23.63 -18.15 -24.71
C GLU A 153 -23.61 -17.57 -23.30
N LYS A 154 -22.52 -17.73 -22.56
CA LYS A 154 -22.39 -17.14 -21.22
C LYS A 154 -22.37 -15.62 -21.23
N ILE A 155 -21.69 -14.99 -22.19
CA ILE A 155 -21.76 -13.52 -22.34
C ILE A 155 -23.19 -13.09 -22.66
N LYS A 156 -23.88 -13.77 -23.58
CA LYS A 156 -25.30 -13.48 -23.89
C LYS A 156 -26.22 -13.66 -22.69
N GLU A 157 -25.94 -14.60 -21.80
CA GLU A 157 -26.67 -14.82 -20.56
C GLU A 157 -26.36 -13.76 -19.49
N LEU A 158 -25.10 -13.31 -19.40
CA LEU A 158 -24.61 -12.40 -18.37
C LEU A 158 -24.85 -10.91 -18.70
N LEU A 159 -24.87 -10.52 -19.98
CA LEU A 159 -25.17 -9.14 -20.40
C LEU A 159 -26.51 -8.61 -19.88
N PRO A 160 -27.67 -9.29 -20.08
CA PRO A 160 -28.94 -8.80 -19.55
C PRO A 160 -28.94 -8.77 -18.02
N LYS A 161 -28.32 -9.77 -17.37
CA LYS A 161 -28.14 -9.78 -15.91
C LYS A 161 -27.33 -8.59 -15.41
N LEU A 162 -26.30 -8.19 -16.17
CA LEU A 162 -25.51 -7.00 -15.87
C LEU A 162 -26.35 -5.74 -16.02
N GLU A 163 -27.10 -5.59 -17.11
CA GLU A 163 -27.97 -4.43 -17.34
C GLU A 163 -29.05 -4.29 -16.27
N ASP A 164 -29.68 -5.40 -15.86
CA ASP A 164 -30.67 -5.43 -14.79
C ASP A 164 -30.05 -5.06 -13.44
N GLU A 165 -28.88 -5.63 -13.11
CA GLU A 165 -28.14 -5.28 -11.89
C GLU A 165 -27.61 -3.85 -11.92
N GLN A 166 -27.21 -3.31 -13.07
CA GLN A 166 -26.82 -1.91 -13.22
C GLN A 166 -28.00 -1.00 -12.89
N LYS A 167 -29.19 -1.25 -13.45
CA LYS A 167 -30.42 -0.48 -13.18
C LYS A 167 -30.82 -0.56 -11.71
N SER A 168 -30.84 -1.75 -11.10
CA SER A 168 -31.11 -1.92 -9.66
C SER A 168 -30.05 -1.24 -8.79
N THR A 169 -28.77 -1.29 -9.18
CA THR A 169 -27.68 -0.69 -8.39
C THR A 169 -27.76 0.83 -8.38
N LEU A 170 -28.16 1.47 -9.48
CA LEU A 170 -28.30 2.93 -9.57
C LEU A 170 -29.50 3.46 -8.78
N SER A 171 -30.62 2.72 -8.80
CA SER A 171 -31.87 3.13 -8.17
C SER A 171 -31.95 2.74 -6.69
N GLU A 172 -31.67 1.47 -6.34
CA GLU A 172 -32.01 0.90 -5.03
C GLU A 172 -30.81 0.78 -4.08
N LYS A 173 -29.58 0.67 -4.60
CA LYS A 173 -28.37 0.37 -3.80
C LYS A 173 -27.50 1.59 -3.51
N GLN A 174 -28.13 2.73 -3.26
CA GLN A 174 -27.43 3.96 -2.90
C GLN A 174 -26.81 3.85 -1.50
N GLN A 175 -25.57 4.31 -1.37
CA GLN A 175 -24.82 4.29 -0.12
C GLN A 175 -24.67 5.71 0.45
N ARG A 176 -24.32 5.79 1.75
CA ARG A 176 -24.14 7.06 2.48
C ARG A 176 -22.77 7.70 2.24
N ALA A 177 -22.38 7.79 0.98
CA ALA A 177 -21.18 8.46 0.51
C ALA A 177 -21.46 9.03 -0.89
N ALA A 178 -20.82 10.15 -1.21
CA ALA A 178 -20.99 10.81 -2.50
C ALA A 178 -19.69 11.51 -2.92
N PHE A 179 -19.50 11.65 -4.23
CA PHE A 179 -18.55 12.59 -4.79
C PHE A 179 -19.28 13.87 -5.17
N VAL A 180 -18.82 15.01 -4.68
CA VAL A 180 -19.40 16.32 -4.99
C VAL A 180 -18.44 17.08 -5.89
N PHE A 181 -18.95 17.54 -7.02
CA PHE A 181 -18.18 18.24 -8.05
C PHE A 181 -18.46 19.73 -8.03
N PHE A 182 -17.43 20.53 -8.24
CA PHE A 182 -17.49 21.98 -8.30
C PHE A 182 -16.95 22.50 -9.62
N ASN A 183 -17.50 23.61 -10.11
CA ASN A 183 -17.01 24.27 -11.32
C ASN A 183 -15.62 24.91 -11.14
N SER A 184 -15.19 25.11 -9.88
CA SER A 184 -13.93 25.75 -9.53
C SER A 184 -13.10 24.89 -8.57
N ARG A 185 -11.80 24.75 -8.86
CA ARG A 185 -10.84 24.05 -7.99
C ARG A 185 -10.69 24.71 -6.63
N ALA A 186 -10.77 26.05 -6.58
CA ALA A 186 -10.72 26.81 -5.34
C ALA A 186 -11.91 26.50 -4.43
N ALA A 187 -13.11 26.38 -5.02
CA ALA A 187 -14.32 25.99 -4.30
C ALA A 187 -14.20 24.55 -3.77
N ALA A 188 -13.80 23.59 -4.62
CA ALA A 188 -13.59 22.21 -4.20
C ALA A 188 -12.56 22.08 -3.07
N ALA A 189 -11.42 22.79 -3.16
CA ALA A 189 -10.37 22.77 -2.15
C ALA A 189 -10.82 23.39 -0.82
N SER A 190 -11.55 24.51 -0.86
CA SER A 190 -12.09 25.18 0.32
C SER A 190 -13.16 24.32 1.01
N ALA A 191 -14.08 23.78 0.21
CA ALA A 191 -15.17 22.96 0.71
C ALA A 191 -14.65 21.60 1.25
N SER A 192 -13.56 21.05 0.71
CA SER A 192 -12.92 19.82 1.23
C SER A 192 -12.20 20.01 2.58
N GLN A 193 -11.95 21.26 2.99
CA GLN A 193 -11.17 21.59 4.19
C GLN A 193 -12.01 22.15 5.34
N THR A 194 -13.27 22.49 5.06
CA THR A 194 -14.22 23.09 6.01
C THR A 194 -15.12 22.02 6.61
N LEU A 195 -15.56 22.26 7.85
CA LEU A 195 -16.59 21.44 8.48
C LEU A 195 -17.96 21.91 7.97
N HIS A 196 -18.79 20.99 7.49
CA HIS A 196 -20.09 21.33 6.90
C HIS A 196 -21.24 21.28 7.91
N ALA A 197 -21.23 20.32 8.82
CA ALA A 197 -22.29 20.12 9.81
C ALA A 197 -21.84 20.55 11.21
N GLN A 198 -22.80 20.85 12.09
CA GLN A 198 -22.51 21.15 13.51
C GLN A 198 -21.91 19.94 14.23
N MET A 199 -22.37 18.74 13.87
CA MET A 199 -21.87 17.47 14.39
C MET A 199 -20.79 16.91 13.46
N PHE A 200 -19.69 16.45 14.05
CA PHE A 200 -18.52 15.97 13.29
C PHE A 200 -18.71 14.61 12.62
N ASP A 201 -19.69 13.81 13.07
CA ASP A 201 -19.98 12.48 12.54
C ASP A 201 -20.94 12.48 11.35
N GLU A 202 -21.42 13.65 10.93
CA GLU A 202 -22.24 13.85 9.75
C GLU A 202 -21.48 14.64 8.67
N TRP A 203 -21.71 14.31 7.40
CA TRP A 203 -21.10 15.01 6.26
C TRP A 203 -19.57 15.11 6.36
N THR A 204 -18.91 13.98 6.66
CA THR A 204 -17.45 13.97 6.77
C THR A 204 -16.81 14.11 5.39
N VAL A 205 -16.02 15.17 5.23
CA VAL A 205 -15.44 15.55 3.95
C VAL A 205 -13.94 15.32 3.89
N THR A 206 -13.48 14.90 2.73
CA THR A 206 -12.07 14.75 2.39
C THR A 206 -11.85 15.09 0.92
N GLU A 207 -10.65 15.56 0.55
CA GLU A 207 -10.28 15.70 -0.86
C GLU A 207 -10.50 14.37 -1.59
N ALA A 208 -11.11 14.41 -2.78
CA ALA A 208 -11.30 13.21 -3.56
C ALA A 208 -9.93 12.62 -3.96
N PRO A 209 -9.72 11.31 -3.83
CA PRO A 209 -8.56 10.67 -4.43
C PRO A 209 -8.72 10.63 -5.96
N GLU A 210 -7.59 10.43 -6.66
CA GLU A 210 -7.60 10.13 -8.09
C GLU A 210 -8.57 8.98 -8.39
N PRO A 211 -9.37 9.03 -9.47
CA PRO A 211 -10.37 8.01 -9.79
C PRO A 211 -9.81 6.58 -9.80
N ARG A 212 -8.59 6.37 -10.29
CA ARG A 212 -7.90 5.06 -10.32
C ARG A 212 -7.52 4.54 -8.94
N ALA A 213 -7.37 5.43 -7.97
CA ALA A 213 -6.96 5.10 -6.61
C ALA A 213 -8.16 4.84 -5.66
N VAL A 214 -9.41 5.07 -6.10
CA VAL A 214 -10.61 4.91 -5.28
C VAL A 214 -10.84 3.45 -4.90
N ILE A 215 -11.13 3.20 -3.62
CA ILE A 215 -11.54 1.88 -3.11
C ILE A 215 -13.03 1.92 -2.78
N TRP A 216 -13.86 1.59 -3.78
CA TRP A 216 -15.32 1.66 -3.71
C TRP A 216 -15.92 0.92 -2.51
N THR A 217 -15.42 -0.28 -2.20
CA THR A 217 -15.91 -1.13 -1.10
C THR A 217 -15.74 -0.51 0.30
N ASN A 218 -14.85 0.48 0.44
CA ASN A 218 -14.52 1.11 1.71
C ASN A 218 -15.25 2.44 1.94
N LEU A 219 -15.82 3.06 0.90
CA LEU A 219 -16.52 4.35 0.97
C LEU A 219 -17.77 4.35 1.89
N PRO A 220 -18.66 3.34 1.91
CA PRO A 220 -19.90 3.41 2.70
C PRO A 220 -19.72 3.31 4.20
N ARG A 221 -18.52 2.96 4.66
CA ARG A 221 -18.26 2.66 6.07
C ARG A 221 -18.39 3.93 6.92
N LYS A 222 -19.16 3.83 8.01
CA LYS A 222 -19.37 4.93 8.95
C LYS A 222 -18.10 5.26 9.73
N ILE A 223 -17.99 6.47 10.28
CA ILE A 223 -16.84 6.89 11.08
C ILE A 223 -16.55 5.97 12.29
N TYR A 224 -17.56 5.57 13.06
CA TYR A 224 -17.38 4.68 14.22
C TYR A 224 -16.95 3.26 13.83
N ASP A 225 -17.46 2.73 12.71
CA ASP A 225 -17.03 1.43 12.16
C ASP A 225 -15.56 1.49 11.72
N ARG A 226 -15.15 2.59 11.07
CA ARG A 226 -13.74 2.84 10.70
C ARG A 226 -12.81 2.90 11.91
N GLN A 227 -13.17 3.68 12.93
CA GLN A 227 -12.40 3.80 14.18
C GLN A 227 -12.21 2.44 14.86
N THR A 228 -13.30 1.68 15.02
CA THR A 228 -13.27 0.36 15.64
C THR A 228 -12.38 -0.62 14.85
N ARG A 229 -12.53 -0.65 13.52
CA ARG A 229 -11.70 -1.48 12.64
C ARG A 229 -10.24 -1.10 12.70
N GLN A 230 -9.92 0.19 12.69
CA GLN A 230 -8.56 0.68 12.79
C GLN A 230 -7.92 0.21 14.11
N THR A 231 -8.62 0.33 15.24
CA THR A 231 -8.16 -0.17 16.54
C THR A 231 -7.95 -1.69 16.52
N VAL A 232 -8.90 -2.45 15.98
CA VAL A 232 -8.78 -3.92 15.83
C VAL A 232 -7.58 -4.30 14.96
N VAL A 233 -7.37 -3.60 13.84
CA VAL A 233 -6.22 -3.85 12.96
C VAL A 233 -4.91 -3.52 13.67
N TYR A 234 -4.81 -2.42 14.41
CA TYR A 234 -3.62 -2.13 15.21
C TYR A 234 -3.36 -3.19 16.29
N LEU A 235 -4.41 -3.70 16.93
CA LEU A 235 -4.29 -4.81 17.89
C LEU A 235 -3.77 -6.08 17.20
N ILE A 236 -4.32 -6.46 16.04
CA ILE A 236 -3.87 -7.62 15.26
C ILE A 236 -2.41 -7.44 14.83
N VAL A 237 -2.03 -6.24 14.36
CA VAL A 237 -0.64 -5.94 13.98
C VAL A 237 0.28 -6.04 15.19
N PHE A 238 -0.13 -5.51 16.35
CA PHE A 238 0.64 -5.63 17.58
C PHE A 238 0.88 -7.10 17.97
N VAL A 239 -0.19 -7.91 17.99
CA VAL A 239 -0.09 -9.36 18.24
C VAL A 239 0.82 -10.03 17.22
N THR A 240 0.65 -9.71 15.94
CA THR A 240 1.48 -10.25 14.85
C THR A 240 2.96 -9.91 15.07
N VAL A 241 3.27 -8.67 15.46
CA VAL A 241 4.65 -8.22 15.71
C VAL A 241 5.27 -8.95 16.90
N VAL A 242 4.58 -9.04 18.03
CA VAL A 242 5.10 -9.63 19.27
C VAL A 242 5.27 -11.15 19.14
N PHE A 243 4.31 -11.81 18.50
CA PHE A 243 4.25 -13.27 18.44
C PHE A 243 4.78 -13.86 17.13
N TYR A 244 5.33 -13.07 16.20
CA TYR A 244 5.74 -13.54 14.87
C TYR A 244 6.77 -14.68 14.86
N MET A 245 7.61 -14.77 15.89
CA MET A 245 8.59 -15.84 15.99
C MET A 245 7.94 -17.22 16.19
N ILE A 246 6.76 -17.29 16.82
CA ILE A 246 6.04 -18.54 17.08
C ILE A 246 5.60 -19.24 15.78
N PRO A 247 4.89 -18.59 14.83
CA PRO A 247 4.53 -19.23 13.58
C PRO A 247 5.76 -19.54 12.72
N ILE A 248 6.84 -18.74 12.77
CA ILE A 248 8.09 -19.08 12.08
C ILE A 248 8.67 -20.40 12.61
N THR A 249 8.81 -20.54 13.93
CA THR A 249 9.38 -21.75 14.52
C THR A 249 8.46 -22.95 14.32
N ALA A 250 7.14 -22.76 14.38
CA ALA A 250 6.16 -23.80 14.09
C ALA A 250 6.25 -24.28 12.63
N ILE A 251 6.34 -23.37 11.66
CA ILE A 251 6.50 -23.73 10.24
C ILE A 251 7.83 -24.45 10.04
N SER A 252 8.92 -23.96 10.62
CA SER A 252 10.23 -24.60 10.55
C SER A 252 10.21 -26.01 11.16
N ALA A 253 9.50 -26.22 12.28
CA ALA A 253 9.36 -27.52 12.93
C ALA A 253 8.48 -28.50 12.12
N VAL A 254 7.34 -28.03 11.59
CA VAL A 254 6.40 -28.86 10.80
C VAL A 254 6.97 -29.22 9.43
N THR A 255 7.79 -28.36 8.84
CA THR A 255 8.43 -28.57 7.53
C THR A 255 9.64 -29.50 7.59
N THR A 256 9.99 -30.01 8.78
CA THR A 256 10.97 -31.10 8.88
C THR A 256 10.44 -32.35 8.17
N LEU A 257 11.28 -32.93 7.30
CA LEU A 257 10.89 -34.03 6.41
C LEU A 257 10.33 -35.25 7.17
N GLU A 258 10.84 -35.51 8.38
CA GLU A 258 10.38 -36.61 9.23
C GLU A 258 8.97 -36.42 9.77
N GLN A 259 8.62 -35.21 10.21
CA GLN A 259 7.27 -34.87 10.67
C GLN A 259 6.26 -34.90 9.51
N LEU A 260 6.67 -34.41 8.34
CA LEU A 260 5.84 -34.42 7.14
C LEU A 260 5.59 -35.85 6.64
N ARG A 261 6.61 -36.73 6.70
CA ARG A 261 6.50 -38.16 6.38
C ARG A 261 5.51 -38.90 7.28
N LYS A 262 5.40 -38.49 8.54
CA LYS A 262 4.45 -39.05 9.52
C LYS A 262 3.02 -38.59 9.26
N LYS A 263 2.82 -37.33 8.83
CA LYS A 263 1.48 -36.75 8.61
C LYS A 263 0.90 -36.96 7.20
N LEU A 264 1.73 -37.08 6.17
CA LEU A 264 1.30 -37.21 4.77
C LEU A 264 1.88 -38.50 4.15
N PRO A 265 1.17 -39.65 4.26
CA PRO A 265 1.71 -40.95 3.84
C PRO A 265 1.96 -41.07 2.32
N PHE A 266 1.30 -40.25 1.49
CA PHE A 266 1.51 -40.23 0.04
C PHE A 266 2.88 -39.65 -0.37
N LEU A 267 3.55 -38.87 0.51
CA LEU A 267 4.91 -38.40 0.22
C LEU A 267 5.97 -39.50 0.34
N LYS A 268 5.68 -40.63 0.99
CA LYS A 268 6.66 -41.72 1.21
C LYS A 268 7.27 -42.21 -0.11
N VAL A 269 6.45 -42.38 -1.14
CA VAL A 269 6.86 -42.87 -2.47
C VAL A 269 7.88 -41.94 -3.16
N VAL A 270 7.77 -40.63 -2.94
CA VAL A 270 8.65 -39.61 -3.54
C VAL A 270 9.88 -39.35 -2.65
N VAL A 271 9.72 -39.46 -1.33
CA VAL A 271 10.75 -39.14 -0.32
C VAL A 271 11.74 -40.28 -0.06
N ASP A 272 11.41 -41.53 -0.38
CA ASP A 272 12.31 -42.66 -0.18
C ASP A 272 13.46 -42.73 -1.23
N GLN A 273 13.43 -41.89 -2.26
CA GLN A 273 14.55 -41.70 -3.19
C GLN A 273 15.69 -40.90 -2.50
N PRO A 274 16.91 -41.46 -2.36
CA PRO A 274 17.96 -40.88 -1.52
C PRO A 274 18.43 -39.49 -1.96
N LEU A 275 18.45 -39.22 -3.28
CA LEU A 275 18.81 -37.92 -3.83
C LEU A 275 17.73 -36.86 -3.53
N LEU A 276 16.45 -37.20 -3.75
CA LEU A 276 15.33 -36.29 -3.46
C LEU A 276 15.16 -36.03 -1.96
N LYS A 277 15.38 -37.05 -1.12
CA LYS A 277 15.32 -36.94 0.34
C LYS A 277 16.28 -35.86 0.84
N THR A 278 17.53 -35.91 0.39
CA THR A 278 18.59 -35.00 0.80
C THR A 278 18.29 -33.56 0.36
N VAL A 279 17.83 -33.38 -0.89
CA VAL A 279 17.46 -32.07 -1.44
C VAL A 279 16.22 -31.50 -0.74
N LEU A 280 15.14 -32.26 -0.61
CA LEU A 280 13.93 -31.77 0.07
C LEU A 280 14.21 -31.46 1.54
N GLN A 281 14.99 -32.27 2.25
CA GLN A 281 15.31 -32.02 3.65
C GLN A 281 16.08 -30.70 3.84
N ALA A 282 16.97 -30.35 2.90
CA ALA A 282 17.74 -29.12 2.95
C ALA A 282 16.93 -27.88 2.55
N TYR A 283 16.12 -27.96 1.48
CA TYR A 283 15.48 -26.78 0.89
C TYR A 283 14.02 -26.57 1.30
N LEU A 284 13.27 -27.61 1.67
CA LEU A 284 11.83 -27.50 1.97
C LEU A 284 11.53 -26.53 3.12
N PRO A 285 12.23 -26.57 4.28
CA PRO A 285 12.01 -25.61 5.35
C PRO A 285 12.35 -24.18 4.93
N GLN A 286 13.38 -24.00 4.10
CA GLN A 286 13.81 -22.70 3.61
C GLN A 286 12.79 -22.10 2.64
N ILE A 287 12.27 -22.89 1.70
CA ILE A 287 11.22 -22.46 0.77
C ILE A 287 9.95 -22.10 1.53
N ALA A 288 9.51 -22.96 2.46
CA ALA A 288 8.33 -22.70 3.26
C ALA A 288 8.46 -21.41 4.10
N LEU A 289 9.65 -21.17 4.66
CA LEU A 289 9.96 -19.95 5.40
C LEU A 289 9.93 -18.72 4.47
N ILE A 290 10.56 -18.78 3.29
CA ILE A 290 10.55 -17.68 2.31
C ILE A 290 9.11 -17.34 1.90
N VAL A 291 8.28 -18.34 1.60
CA VAL A 291 6.87 -18.14 1.25
C VAL A 291 6.10 -17.49 2.40
N PHE A 292 6.33 -17.93 3.65
CA PHE A 292 5.70 -17.33 4.81
C PHE A 292 6.12 -15.87 5.02
N LEU A 293 7.40 -15.54 4.85
CA LEU A 293 7.87 -14.15 4.91
C LEU A 293 7.32 -13.30 3.76
N ALA A 294 7.15 -13.88 2.57
CA ALA A 294 6.55 -13.18 1.43
C ALA A 294 5.05 -12.90 1.62
N LEU A 295 4.36 -13.68 2.46
CA LEU A 295 2.95 -13.47 2.79
C LEU A 295 2.73 -12.25 3.67
N LEU A 296 3.71 -11.87 4.50
CA LEU A 296 3.54 -10.81 5.50
C LEU A 296 3.22 -9.44 4.88
N PRO A 297 3.96 -8.90 3.88
CA PRO A 297 3.58 -7.65 3.24
C PRO A 297 2.17 -7.68 2.64
N THR A 298 1.77 -8.82 2.06
CA THR A 298 0.44 -9.02 1.50
C THR A 298 -0.63 -9.01 2.59
N LEU A 299 -0.39 -9.66 3.72
CA LEU A 299 -1.25 -9.63 4.89
C LEU A 299 -1.41 -8.19 5.43
N LEU A 300 -0.32 -7.42 5.52
CA LEU A 300 -0.38 -6.04 6.01
C LEU A 300 -1.14 -5.10 5.06
N VAL A 301 -1.06 -5.32 3.74
CA VAL A 301 -1.89 -4.61 2.76
C VAL A 301 -3.35 -5.01 2.93
N PHE A 302 -3.65 -6.29 3.09
CA PHE A 302 -5.01 -6.78 3.33
C PHE A 302 -5.63 -6.17 4.60
N LEU A 303 -4.88 -6.19 5.71
CA LEU A 303 -5.29 -5.54 6.96
C LEU A 303 -5.47 -4.02 6.79
N SER A 304 -4.60 -3.35 6.02
CA SER A 304 -4.76 -1.90 5.76
C SER A 304 -5.96 -1.60 4.86
N LYS A 305 -6.35 -2.50 3.97
CA LYS A 305 -7.59 -2.37 3.18
C LYS A 305 -8.83 -2.54 4.06
N SER A 306 -8.79 -3.39 5.08
CA SER A 306 -9.94 -3.63 5.97
C SER A 306 -10.21 -2.50 6.98
N GLU A 307 -9.30 -1.53 7.11
CA GLU A 307 -9.45 -0.32 7.96
C GLU A 307 -10.53 0.66 7.43
N GLY A 308 -11.00 0.51 6.19
CA GLY A 308 -11.98 1.43 5.59
C GLY A 308 -11.36 2.70 4.99
N ILE A 309 -10.07 2.65 4.65
CA ILE A 309 -9.34 3.72 3.97
C ILE A 309 -9.89 3.89 2.53
N PRO A 310 -10.21 5.12 2.08
CA PRO A 310 -10.88 5.36 0.80
C PRO A 310 -9.96 5.26 -0.43
N SER A 311 -8.62 5.37 -0.27
CA SER A 311 -7.69 5.41 -1.40
C SER A 311 -6.55 4.40 -1.28
N GLN A 312 -6.14 3.81 -2.43
CA GLN A 312 -5.03 2.87 -2.52
C GLN A 312 -3.70 3.52 -2.09
N SER A 313 -3.47 4.77 -2.45
CA SER A 313 -2.27 5.51 -2.05
C SER A 313 -2.14 5.63 -0.52
N HIS A 314 -3.26 5.82 0.17
CA HIS A 314 -3.27 5.87 1.63
C HIS A 314 -3.14 4.47 2.25
N VAL A 315 -3.75 3.43 1.66
CA VAL A 315 -3.56 2.03 2.07
C VAL A 315 -2.09 1.62 2.00
N VAL A 316 -1.39 1.93 0.90
CA VAL A 316 0.03 1.62 0.72
C VAL A 316 0.89 2.33 1.77
N ARG A 317 0.60 3.59 2.06
CA ARG A 317 1.26 4.34 3.15
C ARG A 317 1.01 3.70 4.51
N ALA A 318 -0.24 3.36 4.83
CA ALA A 318 -0.59 2.72 6.10
C ALA A 318 0.08 1.33 6.24
N SER A 319 0.11 0.54 5.17
CA SER A 319 0.78 -0.76 5.13
C SER A 319 2.30 -0.63 5.28
N SER A 320 2.91 0.34 4.59
CA SER A 320 4.34 0.66 4.72
C SER A 320 4.67 0.99 6.18
N GLY A 321 3.82 1.77 6.84
CA GLY A 321 3.99 2.11 8.24
C GLY A 321 3.95 0.92 9.19
N LYS A 322 2.98 0.02 9.01
CA LYS A 322 2.87 -1.23 9.77
C LYS A 322 4.08 -2.14 9.54
N TYR A 323 4.53 -2.25 8.30
CA TYR A 323 5.69 -3.08 7.96
C TYR A 323 7.00 -2.52 8.53
N PHE A 324 7.14 -1.20 8.59
CA PHE A 324 8.27 -0.56 9.28
C PHE A 324 8.33 -0.92 10.76
N TYR A 325 7.21 -0.81 11.49
CA TYR A 325 7.18 -1.23 12.89
C TYR A 325 7.55 -2.70 13.03
N PHE A 326 6.96 -3.55 12.21
CA PHE A 326 7.29 -4.97 12.20
C PHE A 326 8.79 -5.23 12.03
N ILE A 327 9.41 -4.64 11.01
CA ILE A 327 10.82 -4.82 10.71
C ILE A 327 11.71 -4.29 11.84
N VAL A 328 11.46 -3.08 12.35
CA VAL A 328 12.29 -2.49 13.42
C VAL A 328 12.21 -3.32 14.70
N PHE A 329 11.01 -3.74 15.11
CA PHE A 329 10.88 -4.56 16.31
C PHE A 329 11.48 -5.96 16.12
N ASN A 330 11.17 -6.67 15.03
CA ASN A 330 11.64 -8.05 14.88
C ASN A 330 13.10 -8.16 14.42
N VAL A 331 13.51 -7.38 13.41
CA VAL A 331 14.83 -7.50 12.80
C VAL A 331 15.88 -6.72 13.57
N PHE A 332 15.57 -5.50 14.03
CA PHE A 332 16.54 -4.70 14.78
C PHE A 332 16.50 -5.02 16.27
N ILE A 333 15.38 -4.75 16.97
CA ILE A 333 15.30 -4.92 18.43
C ILE A 333 15.37 -6.40 18.83
N GLY A 334 14.64 -7.28 18.14
CA GLY A 334 14.64 -8.72 18.40
C GLY A 334 16.04 -9.32 18.29
N TYR A 335 16.76 -9.01 17.21
CA TYR A 335 18.14 -9.45 17.04
C TYR A 335 19.10 -8.80 18.07
N ALA A 336 18.94 -7.49 18.34
CA ALA A 336 19.77 -6.78 19.31
C ALA A 336 19.68 -7.38 20.72
N ILE A 337 18.50 -7.80 21.15
CA ILE A 337 18.30 -8.42 22.47
C ILE A 337 18.73 -9.90 22.45
N GLY A 338 18.73 -10.55 21.28
CA GLY A 338 19.09 -11.96 21.12
C GLY A 338 18.02 -12.90 21.70
N SER A 339 16.77 -12.44 21.81
CA SER A 339 15.63 -13.21 22.28
C SER A 339 14.39 -12.92 21.44
N SER A 340 13.33 -13.71 21.62
CA SER A 340 12.03 -13.35 21.05
C SER A 340 11.57 -11.99 21.61
N LEU A 341 10.78 -11.25 20.83
CA LEU A 341 10.16 -9.99 21.28
C LEU A 341 9.26 -10.21 22.50
N PHE A 342 8.57 -11.34 22.56
CA PHE A 342 7.77 -11.72 23.72
C PHE A 342 8.62 -11.79 25.00
N SER A 343 9.74 -12.52 24.96
CA SER A 343 10.66 -12.61 26.11
C SER A 343 11.31 -11.26 26.44
N ALA A 344 11.57 -10.43 25.44
CA ALA A 344 12.04 -9.06 25.66
C ALA A 344 10.98 -8.23 26.39
N LEU A 345 9.71 -8.34 25.99
CA LEU A 345 8.59 -7.62 26.58
C LEU A 345 8.30 -8.06 28.02
N GLN A 346 8.45 -9.34 28.35
CA GLN A 346 8.41 -9.82 29.74
C GLN A 346 9.49 -9.14 30.59
N LYS A 347 10.73 -9.09 30.11
CA LYS A 347 11.83 -8.39 30.80
C LYS A 347 11.57 -6.88 30.95
N VAL A 348 10.88 -6.26 29.99
CA VAL A 348 10.46 -4.85 30.06
C VAL A 348 9.45 -4.62 31.17
N ILE A 349 8.44 -5.49 31.27
CA ILE A 349 7.39 -5.39 32.29
C ILE A 349 8.01 -5.56 33.69
N GLU A 350 8.96 -6.48 33.82
CA GLU A 350 9.66 -6.72 35.09
C GLU A 350 10.64 -5.60 35.45
N ASN A 351 11.37 -5.03 34.47
CA ASN A 351 12.39 -4.01 34.68
C ASN A 351 12.47 -3.00 33.52
N PRO A 352 11.65 -1.93 33.50
CA PRO A 352 11.57 -1.01 32.36
C PRO A 352 12.85 -0.20 32.12
N THR A 353 13.59 0.15 33.18
CA THR A 353 14.88 0.87 33.07
C THR A 353 16.02 -0.02 32.55
N GLY A 354 15.87 -1.35 32.62
CA GLY A 354 16.88 -2.32 32.21
C GLY A 354 17.02 -2.52 30.69
N ILE A 355 16.09 -1.98 29.89
CA ILE A 355 16.12 -2.15 28.43
C ILE A 355 17.28 -1.39 27.81
N VAL A 356 17.46 -0.15 28.23
CA VAL A 356 18.49 0.75 27.70
C VAL A 356 19.88 0.19 28.00
N THR A 357 20.05 -0.43 29.18
CA THR A 357 21.29 -1.13 29.57
C THR A 357 21.46 -2.48 28.87
N THR A 358 20.38 -3.23 28.65
CA THR A 358 20.42 -4.48 27.87
C THR A 358 20.79 -4.21 26.41
N LEU A 359 20.19 -3.21 25.78
CA LEU A 359 20.53 -2.78 24.43
C LEU A 359 21.97 -2.27 24.38
N GLY A 360 22.38 -1.44 25.34
CA GLY A 360 23.74 -0.89 25.36
C GLY A 360 24.85 -1.94 25.54
N SER A 361 24.56 -3.06 26.20
CA SER A 361 25.53 -4.15 26.35
C SER A 361 25.57 -5.09 25.14
N ARG A 362 24.43 -5.34 24.48
CA ARG A 362 24.32 -6.31 23.38
C ARG A 362 24.58 -5.72 21.99
N LEU A 363 24.18 -4.47 21.74
CA LEU A 363 24.31 -3.83 20.42
C LEU A 363 25.75 -3.85 19.89
N PRO A 364 26.79 -3.50 20.67
CA PRO A 364 28.17 -3.54 20.18
C PRO A 364 28.65 -4.94 19.77
N GLY A 365 28.21 -6.00 20.48
CA GLY A 365 28.54 -7.38 20.14
C GLY A 365 27.95 -7.86 18.81
N ASN A 366 26.83 -7.25 18.41
CA ASN A 366 26.10 -7.59 17.19
C ASN A 366 26.50 -6.76 15.95
N ALA A 367 27.49 -5.85 16.08
CA ALA A 367 27.89 -4.94 15.00
C ALA A 367 28.32 -5.68 13.72
N THR A 368 29.08 -6.78 13.86
CA THR A 368 29.56 -7.56 12.72
C THR A 368 28.41 -8.15 11.91
N PHE A 369 27.34 -8.60 12.56
CA PHE A 369 26.16 -9.12 11.87
C PHE A 369 25.43 -8.04 11.07
N PHE A 370 25.20 -6.86 11.66
CA PHE A 370 24.51 -5.80 10.93
C PHE A 370 25.37 -5.22 9.80
N LEU A 371 26.70 -5.20 9.97
CA LEU A 371 27.63 -4.85 8.89
C LEU A 371 27.49 -5.83 7.71
N THR A 372 27.53 -7.13 7.96
CA THR A 372 27.38 -8.14 6.90
C THR A 372 25.96 -8.13 6.30
N PHE A 373 24.93 -7.86 7.11
CA PHE A 373 23.57 -7.71 6.63
C PHE A 373 23.41 -6.53 5.65
N VAL A 374 23.95 -5.35 6.00
CA VAL A 374 23.94 -4.18 5.10
C VAL A 374 24.73 -4.47 3.84
N ALA A 375 25.91 -5.09 3.95
CA ALA A 375 26.72 -5.48 2.81
C ALA A 375 25.98 -6.47 1.89
N LEU A 376 25.31 -7.48 2.45
CA LEU A 376 24.52 -8.44 1.68
C LEU A 376 23.35 -7.78 0.96
N LYS A 377 22.63 -6.88 1.64
CA LYS A 377 21.54 -6.10 1.03
C LYS A 377 22.04 -5.20 -0.10
N PHE A 378 23.22 -4.62 0.06
CA PHE A 378 23.90 -3.85 -0.98
C PHE A 378 24.29 -4.72 -2.19
N PHE A 379 25.08 -5.78 -2.01
CA PHE A 379 25.60 -6.58 -3.12
C PHE A 379 24.52 -7.45 -3.78
N VAL A 380 23.80 -8.23 -2.98
CA VAL A 380 22.84 -9.22 -3.50
C VAL A 380 21.47 -8.59 -3.69
N GLY A 381 21.01 -7.74 -2.75
CA GLY A 381 19.69 -7.12 -2.83
C GLY A 381 19.52 -6.27 -4.09
N TYR A 382 20.44 -5.33 -4.32
CA TYR A 382 20.39 -4.50 -5.53
C TYR A 382 20.75 -5.26 -6.82
N GLY A 383 21.61 -6.28 -6.75
CA GLY A 383 21.88 -7.16 -7.89
C GLY A 383 20.64 -7.91 -8.37
N LEU A 384 19.85 -8.46 -7.44
CA LEU A 384 18.57 -9.11 -7.73
C LEU A 384 17.52 -8.11 -8.21
N GLU A 385 17.50 -6.91 -7.63
CA GLU A 385 16.56 -5.86 -8.04
C GLU A 385 16.84 -5.40 -9.46
N LEU A 386 18.11 -5.16 -9.82
CA LEU A 386 18.51 -4.70 -11.15
C LEU A 386 18.23 -5.77 -12.22
N SER A 387 18.54 -7.03 -11.93
CA SER A 387 18.33 -8.15 -12.86
C SER A 387 16.86 -8.53 -13.04
N ARG A 388 15.98 -8.14 -12.10
CA ARG A 388 14.54 -8.46 -12.10
C ARG A 388 14.27 -9.93 -12.46
N LEU A 389 15.03 -10.85 -11.87
CA LEU A 389 14.95 -12.29 -12.19
C LEU A 389 13.53 -12.84 -12.02
N VAL A 390 12.83 -12.46 -10.96
CA VAL A 390 11.47 -12.95 -10.69
C VAL A 390 10.49 -12.55 -11.79
N PRO A 391 10.32 -11.25 -12.15
CA PRO A 391 9.53 -10.86 -13.31
C PRO A 391 9.95 -11.53 -14.62
N LEU A 392 11.26 -11.68 -14.87
CA LEU A 392 11.78 -12.29 -16.09
C LEU A 392 11.39 -13.78 -16.21
N ILE A 393 11.56 -14.55 -15.14
CA ILE A 393 11.18 -15.96 -15.09
C ILE A 393 9.68 -16.10 -15.26
N ILE A 394 8.88 -15.29 -14.55
CA ILE A 394 7.42 -15.29 -14.66
C ILE A 394 6.99 -14.95 -16.10
N PHE A 395 7.62 -13.98 -16.74
CA PHE A 395 7.32 -13.62 -18.12
C PHE A 395 7.59 -14.78 -19.09
N HIS A 396 8.75 -15.43 -19.01
CA HIS A 396 9.06 -16.55 -19.91
C HIS A 396 8.16 -17.76 -19.67
N LEU A 397 7.80 -18.03 -18.41
CA LEU A 397 6.81 -19.06 -18.07
C LEU A 397 5.43 -18.72 -18.63
N LYS A 398 4.95 -17.48 -18.43
CA LYS A 398 3.66 -17.02 -18.97
C LYS A 398 3.66 -17.06 -20.49
N ARG A 399 4.70 -16.53 -21.14
CA ARG A 399 4.82 -16.53 -22.59
C ARG A 399 4.85 -17.94 -23.18
N LYS A 400 5.53 -18.89 -22.53
CA LYS A 400 5.63 -20.27 -23.04
C LYS A 400 4.35 -21.08 -22.81
N TYR A 401 3.69 -20.92 -21.66
CA TYR A 401 2.61 -21.81 -21.24
C TYR A 401 1.20 -21.18 -21.26
N LEU A 402 1.09 -19.84 -21.18
CA LEU A 402 -0.19 -19.14 -20.97
C LEU A 402 -0.54 -18.17 -22.10
N CYS A 403 0.42 -17.48 -22.72
CA CYS A 403 0.14 -16.43 -23.70
C CYS A 403 0.04 -16.96 -25.12
N LYS A 404 -1.05 -16.61 -25.81
CA LYS A 404 -1.32 -16.90 -27.23
C LYS A 404 -1.72 -15.67 -28.01
N THR A 405 -2.36 -14.69 -27.37
CA THR A 405 -2.71 -13.40 -28.00
C THR A 405 -1.63 -12.36 -27.74
N GLU A 406 -1.55 -11.34 -28.62
CA GLU A 406 -0.67 -10.19 -28.40
C GLU A 406 -1.01 -9.46 -27.09
N ASP A 407 -2.29 -9.33 -26.76
CA ASP A 407 -2.73 -8.67 -25.54
C ASP A 407 -2.34 -9.44 -24.27
N GLU A 408 -2.35 -10.78 -24.31
CA GLU A 408 -1.81 -11.59 -23.21
C GLU A 408 -0.30 -11.42 -23.06
N VAL A 409 0.44 -11.30 -24.17
CA VAL A 409 1.88 -11.00 -24.13
C VAL A 409 2.13 -9.61 -23.54
N ARG A 410 1.35 -8.60 -23.95
CA ARG A 410 1.41 -7.24 -23.39
C ARG A 410 1.06 -7.24 -21.91
N ALA A 411 0.02 -7.95 -21.49
CA ALA A 411 -0.39 -8.07 -20.09
C ALA A 411 0.65 -8.84 -19.25
N ALA A 412 1.31 -9.86 -19.83
CA ALA A 412 2.40 -10.58 -19.16
C ALA A 412 3.67 -9.71 -19.01
N TRP A 413 3.89 -8.78 -19.94
CA TRP A 413 4.97 -7.79 -19.89
C TRP A 413 4.62 -6.54 -19.06
N ALA A 414 3.35 -6.38 -18.68
CA ALA A 414 2.88 -5.18 -17.98
C ALA A 414 3.73 -4.92 -16.72
N PRO A 415 4.36 -3.74 -16.62
CA PRO A 415 5.24 -3.46 -15.50
C PRO A 415 4.45 -3.31 -14.21
N GLY A 416 5.04 -3.80 -13.11
CA GLY A 416 4.51 -3.56 -11.77
C GLY A 416 4.71 -2.11 -11.32
N ASP A 417 4.19 -1.80 -10.13
CA ASP A 417 4.47 -0.55 -9.46
C ASP A 417 5.83 -0.58 -8.74
N LEU A 418 6.20 0.56 -8.17
CA LEU A 418 7.46 0.72 -7.44
C LEU A 418 7.53 -0.11 -6.14
N GLY A 419 6.39 -0.61 -5.63
CA GLY A 419 6.34 -1.39 -4.39
C GLY A 419 6.66 -0.55 -3.15
N TYR A 420 6.06 0.65 -3.01
CA TYR A 420 6.31 1.55 -1.87
C TYR A 420 6.03 0.92 -0.50
N ASN A 421 5.14 -0.06 -0.42
CA ASN A 421 4.81 -0.79 0.81
C ASN A 421 5.98 -1.64 1.35
N THR A 422 6.84 -2.18 0.49
CA THR A 422 7.98 -3.02 0.88
C THR A 422 9.31 -2.29 0.77
N ARG A 423 9.52 -1.49 -0.28
CA ARG A 423 10.81 -0.80 -0.51
C ARG A 423 11.11 0.22 0.58
N VAL A 424 10.16 1.11 0.88
CA VAL A 424 10.34 2.19 1.87
C VAL A 424 10.70 1.64 3.25
N PRO A 425 10.00 0.64 3.83
CA PRO A 425 10.36 0.11 5.14
C PRO A 425 11.73 -0.59 5.17
N ASN A 426 12.11 -1.29 4.10
CA ASN A 426 13.44 -1.90 4.00
C ASN A 426 14.55 -0.84 3.99
N ASP A 427 14.40 0.22 3.19
CA ASP A 427 15.38 1.31 3.14
C ASP A 427 15.45 2.07 4.48
N LEU A 428 14.31 2.30 5.13
CA LEU A 428 14.25 2.92 6.46
C LEU A 428 14.90 2.05 7.55
N LEU A 429 14.87 0.72 7.43
CA LEU A 429 15.65 -0.17 8.30
C LEU A 429 17.16 0.09 8.11
N ILE A 430 17.65 0.16 6.87
CA ILE A 430 19.07 0.42 6.61
C ILE A 430 19.47 1.79 7.18
N VAL A 431 18.64 2.82 7.00
CA VAL A 431 18.84 4.12 7.66
C VAL A 431 18.98 3.96 9.18
N THR A 432 18.06 3.21 9.80
CA THR A 432 18.08 2.98 11.27
C THR A 432 19.35 2.27 11.71
N LEU A 433 19.79 1.24 10.99
CA LEU A 433 21.02 0.49 11.28
C LEU A 433 22.26 1.36 11.13
N VAL A 434 22.39 2.09 10.03
CA VAL A 434 23.53 2.96 9.76
C VAL A 434 23.62 4.07 10.80
N MET A 435 22.50 4.68 11.21
CA MET A 435 22.50 5.65 12.31
C MET A 435 22.95 5.01 13.62
N CYS A 436 22.32 3.91 14.04
CA CYS A 436 22.61 3.26 15.31
C CYS A 436 24.08 2.82 15.44
N TYR A 437 24.66 2.29 14.37
CA TYR A 437 26.03 1.76 14.36
C TYR A 437 27.09 2.76 13.89
N SER A 438 26.71 3.95 13.41
CA SER A 438 27.65 4.97 12.90
C SER A 438 28.78 5.29 13.87
N VAL A 439 28.45 5.38 15.17
CA VAL A 439 29.39 5.72 16.24
C VAL A 439 29.97 4.46 16.92
N ILE A 440 29.24 3.34 16.95
CA ILE A 440 29.71 2.08 17.57
C ILE A 440 30.76 1.40 16.69
N ALA A 441 30.46 1.28 15.40
CA ALA A 441 31.25 0.59 14.40
C ALA A 441 31.25 1.42 13.10
N PRO A 442 32.12 2.45 13.02
CA PRO A 442 32.14 3.40 11.89
C PRO A 442 32.32 2.76 10.52
N LEU A 443 32.85 1.53 10.46
CA LEU A 443 32.97 0.75 9.24
C LEU A 443 31.61 0.51 8.54
N ILE A 444 30.47 0.65 9.22
CA ILE A 444 29.14 0.55 8.59
C ILE A 444 28.84 1.73 7.65
N LEU A 445 29.44 2.90 7.88
CA LEU A 445 29.18 4.11 7.10
C LEU A 445 29.53 3.96 5.61
N PRO A 446 30.73 3.48 5.21
CA PRO A 446 31.03 3.30 3.78
C PRO A 446 30.09 2.31 3.10
N PHE A 447 29.69 1.22 3.77
CA PHE A 447 28.69 0.30 3.22
C PHE A 447 27.30 0.94 3.10
N GLY A 448 26.89 1.76 4.08
CA GLY A 448 25.65 2.53 4.02
C GLY A 448 25.63 3.54 2.88
N VAL A 449 26.74 4.28 2.69
CA VAL A 449 26.89 5.22 1.56
C VAL A 449 26.84 4.48 0.23
N ALA A 450 27.56 3.37 0.09
CA ALA A 450 27.54 2.54 -1.11
C ALA A 450 26.13 2.00 -1.41
N TYR A 451 25.40 1.56 -0.37
CA TYR A 451 24.00 1.13 -0.47
C TYR A 451 23.13 2.23 -1.08
N PHE A 452 23.11 3.44 -0.51
CA PHE A 452 22.24 4.51 -1.01
C PHE A 452 22.70 5.07 -2.37
N ALA A 453 24.02 5.12 -2.64
CA ALA A 453 24.54 5.61 -3.92
C ALA A 453 24.16 4.68 -5.08
N LEU A 454 24.36 3.37 -4.91
CA LEU A 454 23.96 2.39 -5.92
C LEU A 454 22.43 2.28 -6.01
N GLY A 455 21.75 2.33 -4.88
CA GLY A 455 20.29 2.36 -4.82
C GLY A 455 19.70 3.52 -5.60
N TRP A 456 20.27 4.73 -5.48
CA TRP A 456 19.87 5.88 -6.26
C TRP A 456 20.04 5.66 -7.77
N LEU A 457 21.18 5.11 -8.21
CA LEU A 457 21.44 4.83 -9.62
C LEU A 457 20.45 3.81 -10.20
N ILE A 458 20.22 2.70 -9.48
CA ILE A 458 19.33 1.62 -9.93
C ILE A 458 17.88 2.08 -9.89
N ALA A 459 17.43 2.71 -8.79
CA ALA A 459 16.07 3.19 -8.68
C ALA A 459 15.75 4.23 -9.76
N LYS A 460 16.69 5.16 -10.05
CA LYS A 460 16.53 6.12 -11.16
C LYS A 460 16.36 5.41 -12.50
N ASN A 461 17.21 4.43 -12.81
CA ASN A 461 17.11 3.67 -14.05
C ASN A 461 15.77 2.92 -14.17
N GLN A 462 15.33 2.27 -13.10
CA GLN A 462 14.09 1.49 -13.12
C GLN A 462 12.82 2.38 -13.17
N VAL A 463 12.82 3.52 -12.48
CA VAL A 463 11.70 4.48 -12.56
C VAL A 463 11.57 5.03 -13.98
N LEU A 464 12.69 5.27 -14.68
CA LEU A 464 12.66 5.80 -16.05
C LEU A 464 12.30 4.76 -17.11
N ARG A 465 12.68 3.49 -16.92
CA ARG A 465 12.60 2.47 -17.99
C ARG A 465 11.56 1.38 -17.77
N VAL A 466 11.07 1.22 -16.54
CA VAL A 466 10.33 0.01 -16.15
C VAL A 466 9.03 0.35 -15.45
N TYR A 467 9.10 1.03 -14.30
CA TYR A 467 7.93 1.14 -13.42
C TYR A 467 6.92 2.15 -13.94
N VAL A 468 5.63 1.78 -13.87
CA VAL A 468 4.52 2.67 -14.18
C VAL A 468 3.73 2.94 -12.89
N PRO A 469 3.53 4.20 -12.48
CA PRO A 469 2.75 4.52 -11.30
C PRO A 469 1.28 4.15 -11.51
N ILE A 470 0.70 3.38 -10.59
CA ILE A 470 -0.74 3.01 -10.60
C ILE A 470 -1.62 4.21 -10.23
N TYR A 471 -1.07 5.11 -9.42
CA TYR A 471 -1.74 6.31 -8.90
C TYR A 471 -0.72 7.42 -8.69
N GLU A 472 -1.19 8.66 -8.74
CA GLU A 472 -0.43 9.84 -8.38
C GLU A 472 -0.75 10.25 -6.94
N SER A 473 0.29 10.50 -6.14
CA SER A 473 0.13 10.87 -4.72
C SER A 473 0.79 12.19 -4.36
N ASN A 474 1.50 12.81 -5.31
CA ASN A 474 2.17 14.09 -5.18
C ASN A 474 3.13 14.15 -3.97
N GLY A 475 3.75 13.02 -3.60
CA GLY A 475 4.72 12.96 -2.50
C GLY A 475 4.13 12.83 -1.08
N ARG A 476 2.86 12.41 -0.94
CA ARG A 476 2.21 12.16 0.38
C ARG A 476 2.89 11.10 1.26
N MET A 477 3.85 10.34 0.72
CA MET A 477 4.71 9.40 1.46
C MET A 477 5.87 10.10 2.21
N TRP A 478 6.28 11.30 1.79
CA TRP A 478 7.45 11.97 2.37
C TRP A 478 7.32 12.29 3.87
N PRO A 479 6.21 12.88 4.38
CA PRO A 479 6.06 13.11 5.81
C PRO A 479 6.11 11.81 6.63
N HIS A 480 5.62 10.72 6.04
CA HIS A 480 5.64 9.38 6.63
C HIS A 480 7.06 8.81 6.72
N MET A 481 7.92 9.05 5.72
CA MET A 481 9.34 8.70 5.79
C MET A 481 10.09 9.57 6.78
N HIS A 482 9.90 10.90 6.71
CA HIS A 482 10.56 11.88 7.57
C HIS A 482 10.36 11.58 9.06
N THR A 483 9.11 11.35 9.48
CA THR A 483 8.78 11.00 10.88
C THR A 483 9.47 9.73 11.35
N ARG A 484 9.65 8.74 10.46
CA ARG A 484 10.36 7.48 10.78
C ARG A 484 11.87 7.65 10.85
N ILE A 485 12.45 8.52 10.03
CA ILE A 485 13.88 8.85 10.11
C ILE A 485 14.16 9.56 11.44
N ILE A 486 13.28 10.45 11.90
CA ILE A 486 13.40 11.06 13.24
C ILE A 486 13.23 10.00 14.34
N ALA A 487 12.27 9.07 14.20
CA ALA A 487 12.13 7.97 15.15
C ALA A 487 13.41 7.10 15.21
N ALA A 488 14.03 6.80 14.07
CA ALA A 488 15.31 6.12 14.00
C ALA A 488 16.44 6.92 14.68
N LEU A 489 16.47 8.24 14.50
CA LEU A 489 17.40 9.12 15.19
C LEU A 489 17.20 9.09 16.70
N MET A 490 15.96 9.11 17.19
CA MET A 490 15.66 8.99 18.62
C MET A 490 16.10 7.63 19.19
N ILE A 491 15.91 6.54 18.44
CA ILE A 491 16.42 5.21 18.82
C ILE A 491 17.95 5.22 18.92
N TYR A 492 18.64 5.84 17.96
CA TYR A 492 20.09 6.03 18.01
C TYR A 492 20.53 6.82 19.25
N GLN A 493 19.87 7.94 19.57
CA GLN A 493 20.22 8.76 20.73
C GLN A 493 19.99 8.01 22.05
N ALA A 494 18.86 7.30 22.16
CA ALA A 494 18.53 6.49 23.34
C ALA A 494 19.53 5.32 23.52
N THR A 495 19.90 4.64 22.45
CA THR A 495 20.89 3.55 22.51
C THR A 495 22.29 4.07 22.87
N MET A 496 22.70 5.23 22.34
CA MET A 496 23.97 5.88 22.71
C MET A 496 24.02 6.30 24.18
N LEU A 497 22.92 6.85 24.70
CA LEU A 497 22.78 7.15 26.11
C LEU A 497 22.93 5.88 26.96
N GLY A 498 22.38 4.76 26.53
CA GLY A 498 22.56 3.46 27.19
C GLY A 498 24.00 2.95 27.16
N ILE A 499 24.66 3.00 26.02
CA ILE A 499 26.04 2.51 25.86
C ILE A 499 27.03 3.33 26.72
N ILE A 500 26.92 4.66 26.68
CA ILE A 500 27.83 5.54 27.42
C ILE A 500 27.49 5.53 28.91
N GLY A 501 26.21 5.43 29.28
CA GLY A 501 25.77 5.29 30.66
C GLY A 501 26.33 4.02 31.33
N LEU A 502 26.37 2.90 30.60
CA LEU A 502 26.98 1.65 31.08
C LEU A 502 28.48 1.77 31.39
N LYS A 503 29.18 2.73 30.77
CA LYS A 503 30.62 2.97 30.97
C LYS A 503 30.93 3.84 32.20
N ARG A 504 29.94 4.05 33.08
CA ARG A 504 30.03 4.84 34.32
C ARG A 504 30.59 6.25 34.09
N PHE A 505 30.28 6.84 32.94
CA PHE A 505 30.72 8.19 32.60
C PHE A 505 29.71 9.22 33.12
N TYR A 506 30.12 10.03 34.09
CA TYR A 506 29.23 11.01 34.76
C TYR A 506 28.54 11.97 33.76
N TYR A 507 29.26 12.41 32.72
CA TYR A 507 28.73 13.33 31.72
C TYR A 507 27.82 12.67 30.66
N SER A 508 27.45 11.41 30.81
CA SER A 508 26.48 10.74 29.92
C SER A 508 25.12 11.44 29.89
N THR A 509 24.76 12.15 30.96
CA THR A 509 23.52 12.93 31.08
C THR A 509 23.42 14.06 30.05
N ILE A 510 24.54 14.52 29.49
CA ILE A 510 24.57 15.54 28.42
C ILE A 510 23.87 15.03 27.15
N LEU A 511 23.68 13.72 26.96
CA LEU A 511 22.93 13.17 25.82
C LEU A 511 21.41 13.22 26.00
N ALA A 512 20.89 13.35 27.23
CA ALA A 512 19.46 13.33 27.49
C ALA A 512 18.70 14.53 26.86
N PRO A 513 19.21 15.78 26.91
CA PRO A 513 18.59 16.92 26.22
C PRO A 513 18.41 16.71 24.71
N LEU A 514 19.28 15.91 24.08
CA LEU A 514 19.24 15.65 22.65
C LEU A 514 17.93 14.95 22.22
N LEU A 515 17.38 14.07 23.06
CA LEU A 515 16.08 13.44 22.84
C LEU A 515 14.94 14.46 22.89
N ALA A 516 15.00 15.40 23.84
CA ALA A 516 14.02 16.49 23.90
C ALA A 516 14.14 17.41 22.67
N ILE A 517 15.35 17.73 22.23
CA ILE A 517 15.59 18.51 21.00
C ILE A 517 15.03 17.77 19.77
N SER A 518 15.23 16.45 19.65
CA SER A 518 14.62 15.62 18.59
C SER A 518 13.11 15.76 18.56
N LEU A 519 12.45 15.70 19.73
CA LEU A 519 11.00 15.82 19.84
C LEU A 519 10.51 17.22 19.46
N ILE A 520 11.19 18.27 19.95
CA ILE A 520 10.87 19.66 19.60
C ILE A 520 11.05 19.89 18.10
N PHE A 521 12.12 19.36 17.49
CA PHE A 521 12.34 19.43 16.05
C PHE A 521 11.26 18.67 15.28
N ALA A 522 10.89 17.46 15.71
CA ALA A 522 9.81 16.68 15.09
C ALA A 522 8.49 17.43 15.12
N TYR A 523 8.14 17.99 16.27
CA TYR A 523 6.94 18.80 16.47
C TYR A 523 6.96 20.03 15.57
N THR A 524 8.07 20.78 15.54
CA THR A 524 8.25 21.98 14.70
C THR A 524 8.13 21.65 13.20
N CYS A 525 8.74 20.57 12.74
CA CYS A 525 8.62 20.12 11.35
C CYS A 525 7.20 19.65 11.02
N HIS A 526 6.54 18.97 11.96
CA HIS A 526 5.15 18.55 11.78
C HIS A 526 4.22 19.76 11.67
N THR A 527 4.26 20.70 12.61
CA THR A 527 3.40 21.89 12.58
C THR A 527 3.69 22.78 11.37
N ARG A 528 4.95 22.92 10.96
CA ARG A 528 5.33 23.78 9.83
C ARG A 528 5.01 23.18 8.46
N PHE A 529 5.36 21.92 8.22
CA PHE A 529 5.35 21.35 6.87
C PHE A 529 4.21 20.36 6.62
N TYR A 530 3.77 19.61 7.64
CA TYR A 530 2.73 18.59 7.43
C TYR A 530 1.41 19.16 6.86
N PRO A 531 0.92 20.35 7.28
CA PRO A 531 -0.30 20.93 6.70
C PRO A 531 -0.25 21.06 5.17
N ALA A 532 0.90 21.43 4.59
CA ALA A 532 1.09 21.56 3.14
C ALA A 532 1.03 20.22 2.37
N PHE A 533 1.23 19.09 3.07
CA PHE A 533 1.10 17.75 2.49
C PHE A 533 -0.29 17.13 2.74
N ALA A 534 -0.92 17.52 3.85
CA ALA A 534 -2.26 17.08 4.21
C ALA A 534 -3.31 17.73 3.31
N LYS A 535 -3.25 19.06 3.16
CA LYS A 535 -4.26 19.90 2.49
C LYS A 535 -3.68 20.61 1.28
N THR A 536 -4.52 20.90 0.30
CA THR A 536 -4.13 21.66 -0.90
C THR A 536 -4.28 23.17 -0.64
N PRO A 537 -3.23 24.00 -0.86
CA PRO A 537 -3.31 25.44 -0.68
C PRO A 537 -4.29 26.10 -1.66
N LEU A 538 -5.09 27.05 -1.17
CA LEU A 538 -6.06 27.79 -1.99
C LEU A 538 -5.40 28.63 -3.08
N GLU A 539 -4.21 29.20 -2.81
CA GLU A 539 -3.42 29.95 -3.78
C GLU A 539 -3.13 29.14 -5.05
N VAL A 540 -2.71 27.88 -4.88
CA VAL A 540 -2.41 26.97 -6.00
C VAL A 540 -3.68 26.54 -6.72
N ALA A 541 -4.76 26.27 -5.97
CA ALA A 541 -6.06 25.92 -6.53
C ALA A 541 -6.70 27.06 -7.34
N SER A 542 -6.34 28.32 -7.04
CA SER A 542 -6.89 29.52 -7.70
C SER A 542 -6.12 29.92 -8.96
N GLN A 543 -5.00 29.26 -9.27
CA GLN A 543 -4.23 29.53 -10.49
C GLN A 543 -5.06 29.22 -11.75
N GLN A 544 -4.78 29.92 -12.84
CA GLN A 544 -5.49 29.69 -14.10
C GLN A 544 -5.02 28.38 -14.76
N LEU A 545 -5.97 27.69 -15.38
CA LEU A 545 -5.72 26.46 -16.15
C LEU A 545 -5.38 26.82 -17.60
N LYS A 546 -4.64 25.93 -18.27
CA LYS A 546 -4.35 26.07 -19.71
C LYS A 546 -5.59 25.85 -20.57
N GLU A 547 -6.44 24.93 -20.14
CA GLU A 547 -7.63 24.48 -20.86
C GLU A 547 -8.87 24.72 -20.01
N THR A 548 -9.99 24.97 -20.67
CA THR A 548 -11.30 25.03 -20.01
C THR A 548 -11.70 23.62 -19.58
N PRO A 549 -11.99 23.39 -18.28
CA PRO A 549 -12.32 22.06 -17.80
C PRO A 549 -13.69 21.63 -18.34
N ASN A 550 -13.75 20.47 -18.99
CA ASN A 550 -15.03 19.84 -19.31
C ASN A 550 -15.55 19.06 -18.09
N MET A 551 -16.56 19.62 -17.42
CA MET A 551 -17.14 19.05 -16.20
C MET A 551 -17.79 17.69 -16.41
N SER A 552 -18.31 17.39 -17.61
CA SER A 552 -18.87 16.06 -17.90
C SER A 552 -17.78 14.99 -17.98
N THR A 553 -16.61 15.31 -18.54
CA THR A 553 -15.43 14.43 -18.53
C THR A 553 -14.94 14.18 -17.10
N ILE A 554 -14.95 15.21 -16.25
CA ILE A 554 -14.56 15.08 -14.83
C ILE A 554 -15.55 14.16 -14.08
N TYR A 555 -16.85 14.35 -14.30
CA TYR A 555 -17.89 13.52 -13.69
C TYR A 555 -17.77 12.06 -14.13
N THR A 556 -17.64 11.81 -15.44
CA THR A 556 -17.51 10.47 -16.01
C THR A 556 -16.21 9.75 -15.60
N ALA A 557 -15.16 10.49 -15.23
CA ALA A 557 -13.93 9.92 -14.72
C ALA A 557 -14.14 9.14 -13.42
N TYR A 558 -15.10 9.55 -12.58
CA TYR A 558 -15.47 8.88 -11.34
C TYR A 558 -16.51 7.78 -11.51
N ILE A 559 -17.02 7.52 -12.72
CA ILE A 559 -17.94 6.40 -12.96
C ILE A 559 -17.16 5.07 -12.95
N PRO A 560 -17.52 4.10 -12.09
CA PRO A 560 -16.92 2.77 -12.10
C PRO A 560 -17.01 2.11 -13.47
N ALA A 561 -15.98 1.38 -13.90
CA ALA A 561 -15.95 0.75 -15.22
C ALA A 561 -17.18 -0.15 -15.50
N CYS A 562 -17.65 -0.87 -14.48
CA CYS A 562 -18.84 -1.72 -14.57
C CYS A 562 -20.16 -0.95 -14.76
N LEU A 563 -20.16 0.37 -14.57
CA LEU A 563 -21.32 1.26 -14.74
C LEU A 563 -21.09 2.31 -15.83
N LYS A 564 -19.95 2.27 -16.54
CA LYS A 564 -19.66 3.26 -17.58
C LYS A 564 -20.60 3.05 -18.75
N PRO A 565 -21.32 4.09 -19.19
CA PRO A 565 -22.08 4.01 -20.43
C PRO A 565 -21.14 3.82 -21.62
N GLU A 566 -21.59 3.10 -22.65
CA GLU A 566 -20.80 2.89 -23.88
C GLU A 566 -20.64 4.19 -24.69
N LYS A 567 -21.56 5.15 -24.53
CA LYS A 567 -21.51 6.48 -25.15
C LYS A 567 -21.63 7.59 -24.10
N LEU A 568 -20.97 8.71 -24.35
CA LEU A 568 -21.03 9.91 -23.50
C LEU A 568 -22.45 10.51 -23.41
N GLU A 569 -23.29 10.26 -24.42
CA GLU A 569 -24.68 10.73 -24.48
C GLU A 569 -25.58 9.99 -23.47
N ASP A 570 -25.23 8.78 -23.04
CA ASP A 570 -26.02 8.00 -22.07
C ASP A 570 -25.72 8.40 -20.60
N VAL A 571 -24.87 9.41 -20.38
CA VAL A 571 -24.59 9.94 -19.03
C VAL A 571 -25.84 10.55 -18.41
N GLU A 572 -26.70 11.18 -19.21
CA GLU A 572 -28.00 11.70 -18.74
C GLU A 572 -28.91 10.57 -18.23
N VAL A 573 -28.88 9.40 -18.89
CA VAL A 573 -29.63 8.20 -18.47
C VAL A 573 -29.09 7.65 -17.15
N PHE A 574 -27.76 7.64 -16.97
CA PHE A 574 -27.12 7.27 -15.71
C PHE A 574 -27.55 8.21 -14.57
N GLU A 575 -27.64 9.50 -14.85
CA GLU A 575 -28.03 10.51 -13.88
C GLU A 575 -29.50 10.40 -13.49
N ASP A 576 -30.38 10.22 -14.47
CA ASP A 576 -31.80 9.94 -14.28
C ASP A 576 -32.02 8.68 -13.44
N ALA A 577 -31.22 7.64 -13.65
CA ALA A 577 -31.32 6.41 -12.88
C ALA A 577 -30.98 6.61 -11.39
N GLN A 578 -30.06 7.52 -11.06
CA GLN A 578 -29.74 7.85 -9.67
C GLN A 578 -30.80 8.75 -8.99
N SER A 579 -31.64 9.46 -9.74
CA SER A 579 -32.71 10.31 -9.18
C SER A 579 -34.08 9.61 -9.13
N ARG A 580 -34.29 8.52 -9.89
CA ARG A 580 -35.53 7.73 -9.87
C ARG A 580 -35.61 6.82 -8.65
N THR A 581 -36.07 7.35 -7.51
CA THR A 581 -36.50 6.53 -6.36
C THR A 581 -37.90 6.86 -5.83
N THR A 582 -38.62 7.83 -6.41
CA THR A 582 -39.91 8.33 -5.87
C THR A 582 -41.17 8.04 -6.72
N SER A 583 -41.21 7.00 -7.55
CA SER A 583 -42.43 6.71 -8.35
C SER A 583 -43.24 5.47 -7.95
N ARG A 584 -42.93 4.79 -6.83
CA ARG A 584 -43.76 3.68 -6.34
C ARG A 584 -44.05 3.76 -4.84
N ALA A 585 -44.75 4.82 -4.43
CA ALA A 585 -45.67 4.70 -3.31
C ALA A 585 -47.03 4.29 -3.90
N PRO A 586 -47.62 3.14 -3.53
CA PRO A 586 -48.98 2.85 -3.90
C PRO A 586 -49.88 3.82 -3.13
N SER A 587 -50.61 4.66 -3.86
CA SER A 587 -51.75 5.39 -3.31
C SER A 587 -52.76 4.37 -2.79
N PHE A 588 -52.94 4.34 -1.48
CA PHE A 588 -54.07 3.71 -0.81
C PHE A 588 -55.13 4.77 -0.51
#